data_AF-A0A7S4IYE3-F1
#
_entry.id   AF-A0A7S4IYE3-F1
#
_cell.length_a   1.000
_cell.length_b   1.000
_cell.length_c   1.000
_cell.angle_alpha   90.00
_cell.angle_beta   90.00
_cell.angle_gamma   90.00
#
_symmetry.space_group_name_H-M   'P 1'
#
loop_
_entity.id
_entity.type
_entity.pdbx_description
1 polymer ?
#
loop_
_entity_poly.entity_id
_entity_poly.type
_entity_poly.pdbx_seq_one_letter_code
_entity_poly.pdbx_strand_id
1 'polypeptide(L)'
;MNQELVQNAMNFANDSLHTSLCLQFPAGTIGATCVYLSGRACKVRPTGGRSWTDLLGIDPDDVATVSLQIMELIAETRSRGKAEPSLFGEVRKDLDRMREGKGAIAPPRKNPVVPAGPDPKRQRYQ
;
A
#
# COMPACT_ATOMS: atom_id res chain seq x y z
N MET A 1 2.62 -10.96 -18.39
CA MET A 1 2.17 -10.45 -17.08
C MET A 1 2.62 -11.43 -16.02
N ASN A 2 3.26 -10.98 -14.94
CA ASN A 2 3.73 -11.88 -13.88
C ASN A 2 2.53 -12.35 -13.04
N GLN A 3 2.00 -13.54 -13.34
CA GLN A 3 0.80 -14.10 -12.70
C GLN A 3 0.99 -14.27 -11.18
N GLU A 4 2.20 -14.60 -10.75
CA GLU A 4 2.54 -14.76 -9.34
C GLU A 4 2.41 -13.43 -8.57
N LEU A 5 2.86 -12.33 -9.17
CA LEU A 5 2.72 -11.01 -8.57
C LEU A 5 1.26 -10.59 -8.44
N VAL A 6 0.44 -10.84 -9.46
CA VAL A 6 -0.99 -10.53 -9.39
C VAL A 6 -1.66 -11.36 -8.30
N GLN A 7 -1.37 -12.66 -8.24
CA GLN A 7 -1.96 -13.55 -7.24
C GLN A 7 -1.54 -13.17 -5.82
N ASN A 8 -0.27 -12.84 -5.60
CA ASN A 8 0.23 -12.41 -4.29
C ASN A 8 -0.39 -11.08 -3.86
N ALA A 9 -0.52 -10.10 -4.77
CA ALA A 9 -1.18 -8.84 -4.45
C ALA A 9 -2.66 -9.05 -4.06
N MET A 10 -3.38 -9.91 -4.78
CA MET A 10 -4.76 -10.27 -4.44
C MET A 10 -4.86 -11.00 -3.10
N ASN A 11 -3.91 -11.88 -2.79
CA ASN A 11 -3.86 -12.55 -1.49
C ASN A 11 -3.68 -11.54 -0.35
N PHE A 12 -2.74 -10.60 -0.48
CA PHE A 12 -2.57 -9.52 0.50
C PHE A 12 -3.80 -8.62 0.62
N ALA A 13 -4.50 -8.35 -0.50
CA ALA A 13 -5.74 -7.60 -0.48
C ALA A 13 -6.82 -8.33 0.33
N ASN A 14 -6.95 -9.65 0.16
CA ASN A 14 -7.86 -10.46 0.96
C ASN A 14 -7.47 -10.45 2.45
N ASP A 15 -6.19 -10.65 2.76
CA ASP A 15 -5.67 -10.59 4.14
C ASP A 15 -5.99 -9.21 4.77
N SER A 16 -5.89 -8.11 4.02
CA SER A 16 -6.20 -6.76 4.52
C SER A 16 -7.66 -6.59 4.97
N LEU A 17 -8.61 -7.35 4.40
CA LEU A 17 -10.02 -7.28 4.77
C LEU A 17 -10.32 -7.92 6.13
N HIS A 18 -9.41 -8.75 6.64
CA HIS A 18 -9.47 -9.32 7.99
C HIS A 18 -8.89 -8.38 9.07
N THR A 19 -8.56 -7.14 8.69
CA THR A 19 -8.10 -6.08 9.60
C THR A 19 -9.12 -4.92 9.63
N SER A 20 -8.82 -3.87 10.39
CA SER A 20 -9.59 -2.62 10.38
C SER A 20 -9.07 -1.58 9.37
N LEU A 21 -8.14 -1.95 8.46
CA LEU A 21 -7.50 -1.03 7.52
C LEU A 21 -8.49 -0.31 6.59
N CYS A 22 -9.57 -0.98 6.19
CA CYS A 22 -10.60 -0.40 5.31
C CYS A 22 -11.33 0.81 5.92
N LEU A 23 -11.26 0.97 7.25
CA LEU A 23 -11.83 2.11 7.97
C LEU A 23 -10.82 3.25 8.15
N GLN A 24 -9.53 2.96 8.00
CA GLN A 24 -8.43 3.88 8.30
C GLN A 24 -7.83 4.50 7.03
N PHE A 25 -7.82 3.75 5.93
CA PHE A 25 -7.14 4.13 4.70
C PHE A 25 -8.05 4.03 3.47
N PRO A 26 -7.86 4.88 2.44
CA PRO A 26 -8.51 4.73 1.15
C PRO A 26 -8.15 3.37 0.51
N ALA A 27 -9.11 2.77 -0.21
CA ALA A 27 -8.90 1.53 -0.93
C ALA A 27 -7.70 1.60 -1.91
N GLY A 28 -7.43 2.76 -2.49
CA GLY A 28 -6.26 3.00 -3.34
C GLY A 28 -4.94 2.81 -2.60
N THR A 29 -4.81 3.31 -1.36
CA THR A 29 -3.62 3.16 -0.52
C THR A 29 -3.40 1.71 -0.11
N ILE A 30 -4.48 1.01 0.27
CA ILE A 30 -4.43 -0.42 0.61
C ILE A 30 -4.01 -1.25 -0.60
N GLY A 31 -4.65 -1.04 -1.76
CA GLY A 31 -4.34 -1.75 -3.00
C GLY A 31 -2.91 -1.52 -3.47
N ALA A 32 -2.43 -0.28 -3.42
CA ALA A 32 -1.05 0.05 -3.74
C ALA A 32 -0.05 -0.63 -2.78
N THR A 33 -0.37 -0.68 -1.49
CA THR A 33 0.46 -1.39 -0.51
C THR A 33 0.48 -2.90 -0.77
N CYS A 34 -0.65 -3.50 -1.18
CA CYS A 34 -0.69 -4.92 -1.56
C CYS A 34 0.20 -5.22 -2.79
N VAL A 35 0.25 -4.30 -3.76
CA VAL A 35 1.18 -4.38 -4.90
C VAL A 35 2.63 -4.25 -4.44
N TYR A 36 2.92 -3.32 -3.53
CA TYR A 36 4.25 -3.19 -2.93
C TYR A 36 4.69 -4.48 -2.23
N LEU A 37 3.87 -5.04 -1.33
CA LEU A 37 4.15 -6.29 -0.62
C LEU A 37 4.38 -7.45 -1.59
N SER A 38 3.55 -7.54 -2.64
CA SER A 38 3.75 -8.54 -3.68
C SER A 38 5.03 -8.33 -4.48
N GLY A 39 5.40 -7.10 -4.79
CA GLY A 39 6.66 -6.77 -5.44
C GLY A 39 7.85 -7.22 -4.59
N ARG A 40 7.77 -7.03 -3.26
CA ARG A 40 8.76 -7.54 -2.30
C ARG A 40 8.82 -9.07 -2.30
N ALA A 41 7.67 -9.73 -2.21
CA ALA A 41 7.58 -11.20 -2.22
C ALA A 41 8.18 -11.81 -3.51
N CYS A 42 7.91 -11.19 -4.66
CA CYS A 42 8.43 -11.63 -5.96
C CYS A 42 9.83 -11.08 -6.28
N LYS A 43 10.48 -10.37 -5.34
CA LYS A 43 11.80 -9.73 -5.52
C LYS A 43 11.89 -8.81 -6.74
N VAL A 44 10.77 -8.19 -7.11
CA VAL A 44 10.69 -7.22 -8.20
C VAL A 44 11.24 -5.89 -7.72
N ARG A 45 12.06 -5.26 -8.56
CA ARG A 45 12.57 -3.91 -8.32
C ARG A 45 11.79 -2.89 -9.15
N PRO A 46 11.55 -1.70 -8.60
CA PRO A 46 10.95 -0.60 -9.34
C PRO A 46 11.89 -0.16 -10.48
N THR A 47 11.31 0.18 -11.63
CA THR A 47 12.06 0.59 -12.83
C THR A 47 12.36 2.09 -12.80
N GLY A 48 13.39 2.52 -13.53
CA GLY A 48 13.71 3.94 -13.71
C GLY A 48 14.28 4.65 -12.47
N GLY A 49 14.87 3.90 -11.52
CA GLY A 49 15.52 4.45 -10.33
C GLY A 49 14.58 5.08 -9.30
N ARG A 50 13.26 4.93 -9.48
CA ARG A 50 12.25 5.46 -8.57
C ARG A 50 12.02 4.53 -7.38
N SER A 51 11.62 5.09 -6.25
CA SER A 51 11.14 4.28 -5.12
C SER A 51 9.75 3.68 -5.40
N TRP A 52 9.37 2.65 -4.66
CA TRP A 52 8.02 2.08 -4.74
C TRP A 52 6.94 3.09 -4.38
N THR A 53 7.19 3.91 -3.35
CA THR A 53 6.27 4.96 -2.90
C THR A 53 6.10 6.04 -3.96
N ASP A 54 7.18 6.42 -4.67
CA ASP A 54 7.08 7.36 -5.80
C ASP A 54 6.26 6.81 -6.95
N LEU A 55 6.47 5.54 -7.31
CA LEU A 55 5.79 4.90 -8.44
C LEU A 55 4.30 4.71 -8.17
N LEU A 56 3.96 4.32 -6.95
CA LEU A 56 2.59 4.03 -6.55
C LEU A 56 1.85 5.27 -6.03
N GLY A 57 2.57 6.37 -5.77
CA GLY A 57 1.99 7.63 -5.31
C GLY A 57 1.42 7.53 -3.88
N ILE A 58 2.09 6.79 -3.00
CA ILE A 58 1.65 6.50 -1.63
C ILE A 58 2.64 7.02 -0.60
N ASP A 59 2.12 7.45 0.55
CA ASP A 59 2.95 7.93 1.64
C ASP A 59 3.71 6.75 2.30
N PRO A 60 5.03 6.84 2.50
CA PRO A 60 5.81 5.79 3.16
C PRO A 60 5.31 5.38 4.56
N ASP A 61 4.74 6.30 5.34
CA ASP A 61 4.21 6.01 6.68
C ASP A 61 2.90 5.22 6.61
N ASP A 62 2.05 5.55 5.62
CA ASP A 62 0.83 4.78 5.33
C ASP A 62 1.22 3.36 4.88
N VAL A 63 2.18 3.25 3.97
CA VAL A 63 2.70 1.94 3.51
C VAL A 63 3.25 1.13 4.67
N ALA A 64 4.00 1.76 5.56
CA ALA A 64 4.55 1.08 6.72
C ALA A 64 3.46 0.53 7.64
N THR A 65 2.49 1.38 7.99
CA THR A 65 1.36 0.99 8.86
C THR A 65 0.54 -0.14 8.25
N VAL A 66 0.12 0.04 6.99
CA VAL A 66 -0.70 -0.94 6.27
C VAL A 66 0.05 -2.27 6.10
N SER A 67 1.33 -2.20 5.74
CA SER A 67 2.16 -3.41 5.57
C SER A 67 2.31 -4.17 6.87
N LEU A 68 2.60 -3.48 7.98
CA LEU A 68 2.78 -4.11 9.28
C LEU A 68 1.49 -4.81 9.74
N GLN A 69 0.33 -4.16 9.65
CA GLN A 69 -0.94 -4.76 10.07
C GLN A 69 -1.30 -6.01 9.26
N ILE A 70 -1.12 -5.98 7.93
CA ILE A 70 -1.35 -7.17 7.09
C ILE A 70 -0.37 -8.29 7.46
N MET A 71 0.91 -7.96 7.65
CA MET A 71 1.91 -8.96 7.94
C MET A 71 1.81 -9.55 9.36
N GLU A 72 1.39 -8.75 10.35
CA GLU A 72 1.11 -9.20 11.72
C GLU A 72 -0.05 -10.18 11.72
N LEU A 73 -1.17 -9.84 11.05
CA LEU A 73 -2.28 -10.77 10.84
C LEU A 73 -1.80 -12.06 10.18
N ILE A 74 -0.99 -11.98 9.12
CA ILE A 74 -0.45 -13.16 8.44
C ILE A 74 0.40 -14.00 9.41
N ALA A 75 1.25 -13.38 10.24
CA ALA A 75 2.07 -14.09 11.22
C ALA A 75 1.19 -14.81 12.27
N GLU A 76 0.15 -14.14 12.78
CA GLU A 76 -0.79 -14.71 13.74
C GLU A 76 -1.58 -15.88 13.13
N THR A 77 -2.10 -15.69 11.92
CA THR A 77 -2.99 -16.65 11.25
C THR A 77 -2.22 -17.83 10.65
N ARG A 78 -1.02 -17.58 10.13
CA ARG A 78 -0.14 -18.57 9.48
C ARG A 78 0.95 -19.13 10.39
N SER A 79 0.89 -18.88 11.70
CA SER A 79 1.62 -19.67 12.71
C SER A 79 1.31 -21.18 12.67
N ARG A 80 0.37 -21.62 11.82
CA ARG A 80 0.08 -23.02 11.49
C ARG A 80 0.57 -23.48 10.10
N GLY A 81 1.21 -22.63 9.30
CA GLY A 81 1.83 -23.02 8.03
C GLY A 81 2.23 -21.85 7.12
N LYS A 82 3.54 -21.72 6.86
CA LYS A 82 4.19 -20.96 5.78
C LYS A 82 4.01 -19.42 5.77
N ALA A 83 4.29 -18.73 6.88
CA ALA A 83 4.84 -17.38 6.76
C ALA A 83 6.35 -17.51 6.51
N GLU A 84 6.85 -16.97 5.39
CA GLU A 84 8.28 -16.95 5.08
C GLU A 84 8.93 -15.85 5.94
N PRO A 85 9.65 -16.20 7.03
CA PRO A 85 10.10 -15.21 8.01
C PRO A 85 11.08 -14.18 7.40
N SER A 86 11.71 -14.52 6.27
CA SER A 86 12.66 -13.62 5.60
C SER A 86 11.95 -12.44 4.94
N LEU A 87 10.75 -12.63 4.39
CA LEU A 87 9.99 -11.54 3.77
C LEU A 87 9.63 -10.45 4.78
N PHE A 88 9.18 -10.83 5.98
CA PHE A 88 8.81 -9.89 7.04
C PHE A 88 9.99 -9.00 7.43
N GLY A 89 11.16 -9.63 7.66
CA GLY A 89 12.38 -8.91 7.98
C GLY A 89 12.86 -8.00 6.86
N GLU A 90 12.74 -8.43 5.60
CA GLU A 90 13.08 -7.61 4.44
C GLU A 90 12.17 -6.40 4.28
N VAL A 91 10.85 -6.58 4.40
CA VAL A 91 9.87 -5.51 4.30
C VAL A 91 10.09 -4.48 5.41
N ARG A 92 10.26 -4.93 6.66
CA ARG A 92 10.50 -4.02 7.80
C ARG A 92 11.75 -3.17 7.60
N LYS A 93 12.87 -3.78 7.19
CA LYS A 93 14.11 -3.05 6.86
C LYS A 93 13.91 -2.06 5.72
N ASP A 94 13.07 -2.37 4.74
CA ASP A 94 12.77 -1.47 3.62
C ASP A 94 11.95 -0.27 4.08
N LEU A 95 10.94 -0.49 4.92
CA LEU A 95 10.10 0.56 5.51
C LEU A 95 10.93 1.50 6.39
N ASP A 96 11.85 0.97 7.21
CA ASP A 96 12.76 1.77 8.02
C ASP A 96 13.64 2.69 7.15
N ARG A 97 14.21 2.15 6.06
CA ARG A 97 14.98 2.95 5.09
C ARG A 97 14.13 4.02 4.41
N MET A 98 12.89 3.70 4.05
CA MET A 98 11.98 4.69 3.44
C MET A 98 11.67 5.84 4.42
N ARG A 99 11.52 5.52 5.71
CA ARG A 99 11.29 6.50 6.76
C ARG A 99 12.52 7.37 7.03
N GLU A 100 13.72 6.79 7.03
CA GLU A 100 14.99 7.53 7.16
C GLU A 100 15.24 8.46 5.96
N GLY A 101 14.87 8.03 4.74
CA GLY A 101 14.99 8.81 3.51
C GLY A 101 14.09 10.05 3.44
N LYS A 102 12.98 10.10 4.21
CA LYS A 102 12.11 11.30 4.32
C LYS A 102 12.81 12.52 4.95
N GLY A 103 13.98 12.34 5.58
CA GLY A 103 14.79 13.45 6.10
C GLY A 103 15.31 14.43 5.03
N ALA A 104 15.20 14.09 3.74
CA ALA A 104 15.63 14.93 2.62
C ALA A 104 14.48 15.22 1.62
N ILE A 105 13.58 16.13 2.00
CA ILE A 105 12.75 17.04 1.17
C ILE A 105 11.88 16.43 0.03
N ALA A 106 10.55 16.56 0.19
CA ALA A 106 9.64 17.16 -0.81
C ALA A 106 8.33 17.64 -0.15
N PRO A 107 7.74 18.78 -0.58
CA PRO A 107 6.48 19.29 -0.02
C PRO A 107 5.29 18.39 -0.37
N PRO A 108 4.19 18.45 0.40
CA PRO A 108 3.03 17.58 0.20
C PRO A 108 2.45 17.79 -1.20
N ARG A 109 2.28 16.71 -1.96
CA ARG A 109 1.49 16.72 -3.19
C ARG A 109 0.04 17.02 -2.79
N LYS A 110 -0.43 18.23 -3.11
CA LYS A 110 -1.85 18.57 -3.02
C LYS A 110 -2.60 17.60 -3.94
N ASN A 111 -3.47 16.78 -3.38
CA ASN A 111 -4.47 16.08 -4.19
C ASN A 111 -5.22 17.15 -5.01
N PRO A 112 -5.44 16.97 -6.33
CA PRO A 112 -6.33 17.84 -7.04
C PRO A 112 -7.70 17.72 -6.38
N VAL A 113 -8.15 18.81 -5.76
CA VAL A 113 -9.55 19.00 -5.41
C VAL A 113 -10.30 18.90 -6.73
N VAL A 114 -10.96 17.77 -6.96
CA VAL A 114 -11.97 17.66 -7.99
C VAL A 114 -12.98 18.78 -7.73
N PRO A 115 -13.17 19.75 -8.64
CA PRO A 115 -14.17 20.77 -8.44
C PRO A 115 -15.51 20.06 -8.29
N ALA A 116 -16.23 20.36 -7.21
CA ALA A 116 -17.58 19.87 -7.01
C ALA A 116 -18.40 20.25 -8.25
N GLY A 117 -18.81 19.24 -9.02
CA GLY A 117 -19.73 19.45 -10.14
C GLY A 117 -21.01 20.13 -9.62
N PRO A 118 -21.72 20.89 -10.47
CA PRO A 118 -22.92 21.59 -10.06
C PRO A 118 -23.94 20.60 -9.48
N ASP A 119 -24.48 20.95 -8.31
CA ASP A 119 -25.48 20.16 -7.59
C ASP A 119 -26.72 19.94 -8.50
N PRO A 120 -27.06 18.67 -8.84
CA PRO A 120 -28.14 18.37 -9.77
C PRO A 120 -29.54 18.81 -9.28
N LYS A 121 -29.66 19.30 -8.03
CA LYS A 121 -30.93 19.73 -7.45
C LYS A 121 -31.28 21.19 -7.72
N ARG A 122 -30.39 21.99 -8.31
CA ARG A 122 -30.64 23.43 -8.53
C ARG A 122 -31.30 23.81 -9.87
N GLN A 123 -31.55 22.86 -10.75
CA GLN A 123 -32.02 23.12 -12.12
C GLN A 123 -33.51 22.86 -12.37
N ARG A 124 -34.31 22.62 -11.31
CA ARG A 124 -35.76 22.34 -11.44
C ARG A 124 -36.69 23.50 -11.09
N TYR A 125 -36.17 24.69 -10.80
CA TYR A 125 -36.98 25.88 -10.53
C TYR A 125 -36.38 27.11 -11.20
N GLN A 126 -36.47 27.16 -12.53
CA GLN A 126 -36.63 28.39 -13.31
C GLN A 126 -37.59 28.11 -14.45
#